data_AF-A0AAW0IF60-F1
#
_entry.id   AF-A0AAW0IF60-F1
#
_cell.length_a   1.000
_cell.length_b   1.000
_cell.length_c   1.000
_cell.angle_alpha   90.00
_cell.angle_beta   90.00
_cell.angle_gamma   90.00
#
_symmetry.space_group_name_H-M   'P 1'
#
loop_
_entity.id
_entity.type
_entity.pdbx_description
1 polymer ?
#
loop_
_entity_poly.entity_id
_entity_poly.type
_entity_poly.pdbx_seq_one_letter_code
_entity_poly.pdbx_strand_id
1 'polypeptide(L)' 'MEKDYPKNTEEEFSGVSGQVDAAVELNGYIYFFSGPKTFKYDTEKEDVVSVVKSSSWIGC' A
#
# COMPACT_ATOMS: atom_id res chain seq x y z
N MET A 1 -20.87 -5.92 4.40
CA MET A 1 -20.03 -4.84 4.94
C MET A 1 -20.01 -5.01 6.43
N GLU A 2 -18.82 -4.99 7.02
CA GLU A 2 -18.67 -5.03 8.47
C GLU A 2 -19.02 -3.68 9.08
N LYS A 3 -19.33 -3.68 10.37
CA LYS A 3 -19.91 -2.50 11.06
C LYS A 3 -18.95 -1.30 11.16
N ASP A 4 -17.65 -1.56 11.00
CA ASP A 4 -16.56 -0.60 11.19
C ASP A 4 -16.04 0.01 9.87
N TYR A 5 -16.62 -0.34 8.72
CA TYR A 5 -16.28 0.22 7.41
C TYR A 5 -17.38 1.15 6.88
N PRO A 6 -17.04 2.19 6.08
CA PRO A 6 -15.71 2.49 5.52
C PRO A 6 -14.77 3.19 6.52
N LYS A 7 -13.47 2.98 6.35
CA LYS A 7 -12.40 3.64 7.11
C LYS A 7 -11.53 4.50 6.20
N ASN A 8 -10.82 5.44 6.80
CA ASN A 8 -9.80 6.19 6.11
C ASN A 8 -8.57 5.32 5.85
N THR A 9 -8.13 5.25 4.59
CA THR A 9 -6.95 4.50 4.18
C THR A 9 -5.68 4.99 4.88
N GLU A 10 -5.51 6.30 5.06
CA GLU A 10 -4.31 6.88 5.68
C GLU A 10 -4.25 6.63 7.19
N GLU A 11 -5.40 6.42 7.83
CA GLU A 11 -5.48 6.05 9.25
C GLU A 11 -5.23 4.55 9.46
N GLU A 12 -5.76 3.68 8.58
CA GLU A 12 -5.60 2.23 8.69
C GLU A 12 -4.23 1.76 8.17
N PHE A 13 -3.72 2.35 7.09
CA PHE A 13 -2.44 1.98 6.46
C PHE A 13 -1.41 3.08 6.64
N SER A 14 -0.83 3.14 7.84
CA SER A 14 0.21 4.12 8.20
C SER A 14 1.34 4.18 7.16
N GLY A 15 1.67 5.39 6.72
CA GLY A 15 2.71 5.65 5.72
C GLY A 15 2.26 5.52 4.26
N VAL A 16 1.11 4.91 3.99
CA VAL A 16 0.47 4.97 2.66
C VAL A 16 -0.26 6.30 2.57
N SER A 17 0.12 7.11 1.58
CA SER A 17 -0.44 8.45 1.40
C SER A 17 -0.91 8.66 -0.04
N GLY A 18 -1.95 9.47 -0.18
CA GLY A 18 -2.55 9.79 -1.47
C GLY A 18 -3.56 8.77 -1.96
N GLN A 19 -4.02 8.96 -3.20
CA GLN A 19 -4.99 8.07 -3.82
C GLN A 19 -4.34 6.73 -4.18
N VAL A 20 -4.96 5.63 -3.75
CA VAL A 20 -4.57 4.28 -4.15
C VAL A 20 -5.20 3.97 -5.51
N ASP A 21 -4.36 3.76 -6.51
CA ASP A 21 -4.76 3.39 -7.88
C ASP A 21 -4.90 1.87 -8.03
N ALA A 22 -4.06 1.12 -7.32
CA ALA A 22 -4.07 -0.34 -7.29
C ALA A 22 -3.45 -0.88 -5.99
N ALA A 23 -3.78 -2.12 -5.62
CA ALA A 23 -3.17 -2.82 -4.50
C ALA A 23 -2.95 -4.30 -4.84
N VAL A 24 -1.83 -4.88 -4.39
CA VAL A 24 -1.50 -6.30 -4.56
C VAL A 24 -0.94 -6.84 -3.24
N GLU A 25 -1.48 -7.97 -2.76
CA GLU A 25 -0.85 -8.73 -1.67
C GLU A 25 0.09 -9.78 -2.26
N LEU A 26 1.32 -9.82 -1.74
CA LEU A 26 2.33 -10.78 -2.15
C LEU A 26 3.33 -11.03 -1.03
N ASN A 27 3.46 -12.30 -0.63
CA ASN A 27 4.44 -12.77 0.36
C ASN A 27 4.35 -12.04 1.71
N GLY A 28 3.15 -11.74 2.21
CA GLY A 28 2.97 -11.08 3.51
C GLY A 28 3.19 -9.56 3.47
N TYR A 29 3.26 -8.99 2.27
CA TYR A 29 3.30 -7.55 2.06
C TYR A 29 2.14 -7.11 1.20
N ILE A 30 1.59 -5.94 1.51
CA ILE A 30 0.66 -5.26 0.60
C ILE A 30 1.43 -4.18 -0.14
N TYR A 31 1.27 -4.16 -1.45
CA TYR A 31 1.89 -3.18 -2.32
C TYR A 31 0.81 -2.23 -2.82
N PHE A 32 0.81 -1.01 -2.29
CA PHE A 32 -0.11 0.05 -2.71
C PHE A 32 0.53 0.89 -3.80
N PHE A 33 -0.16 1.06 -4.92
CA PHE A 33 0.28 1.88 -6.04
C PHE A 33 -0.44 3.22 -5.99
N SER A 34 0.33 4.31 -6.03
CA SER A 34 -0.16 5.69 -6.11
C SER A 34 0.68 6.44 -7.14
N GLY A 35 0.12 6.58 -8.34
CA GLY A 35 0.78 7.08 -9.53
C GLY A 35 2.14 6.39 -9.78
N PRO A 36 3.25 7.16 -9.80
CA PRO A 36 4.58 6.60 -10.06
C PRO A 36 5.23 5.92 -8.86
N LYS A 37 4.56 5.87 -7.69
CA LYS A 37 5.09 5.29 -6.46
C LYS A 37 4.37 4.00 -6.09
N THR A 38 5.13 3.07 -5.51
CA THR A 38 4.62 1.88 -4.84
C THR A 38 5.09 1.86 -3.40
N PHE A 39 4.16 1.76 -2.46
CA PHE A 39 4.42 1.57 -1.04
C PHE A 39 4.38 0.09 -0.72
N LYS A 40 5.51 -0.48 -0.28
CA LYS A 40 5.59 -1.82 0.28
C LYS A 40 5.22 -1.74 1.76
N TYR A 41 4.03 -2.19 2.09
CA TYR A 41 3.47 -2.22 3.43
C TYR A 41 3.63 -3.60 4.04
N ASP A 42 4.17 -3.66 5.26
CA ASP A 42 4.35 -4.90 6.03
C ASP A 42 3.14 -5.07 6.94
N THR A 43 2.34 -6.12 6.71
CA THR A 43 1.10 -6.33 7.45
C THR A 43 1.33 -6.77 8.89
N GLU A 44 2.52 -7.29 9.23
CA GLU A 44 2.86 -7.66 10.61
C GLU A 44 3.33 -6.45 11.42
N LYS A 45 4.02 -5.51 10.77
CA LYS A 45 4.48 -4.27 11.40
C LYS A 45 3.47 -3.12 11.31
N GLU A 46 2.46 -3.29 10.48
CA GLU A 46 1.43 -2.28 10.18
C GLU A 46 2.01 -0.95 9.67
N ASP A 47 3.13 -1.01 8.92
CA ASP A 47 3.85 0.18 8.45
C ASP A 47 4.49 0.00 7.06
N VAL A 48 4.74 1.11 6.37
CA VAL A 48 5.46 1.13 5.09
C VAL A 48 6.95 0.92 5.32
N VAL A 49 7.44 -0.26 4.93
CA VAL A 49 8.86 -0.62 5.05
C VAL A 49 9.71 -0.16 3.87
N SER A 50 9.11 0.18 2.72
CA SER A 50 9.84 0.69 1.56
C SER A 50 8.93 1.42 0.57
N VAL A 51 9.48 2.43 -0.11
CA VAL A 51 8.82 3.13 -1.23
C VAL A 51 9.69 3.00 -2.47
N VAL A 52 9.12 2.43 -3.53
CA VAL A 52 9.79 2.21 -4.82
C VAL A 52 9.03 2.86 -5.96
N LYS A 53 9.63 2.91 -7.16
CA LYS A 53 8.91 3.33 -8.36
C LYS A 53 7.99 2.21 -8.82
N SER A 54 6.80 2.57 -9.30
CA SER A 54 5.86 1.61 -9.89
C SER A 54 6.46 0.87 -11.08
N SER A 55 7.34 1.52 -11.85
CA SER A 55 8.03 0.90 -12.99
C SER A 55 8.97 -0.25 -12.58
N SER A 56 9.47 -0.26 -11.35
CA SER A 56 10.37 -1.30 -10.87
C SER A 56 9.69 -2.68 -10.78
N TRP A 57 8.36 -2.72 -10.67
CA TRP A 57 7.59 -3.98 -10.72
C TRP A 57 7.66 -4.68 -12.08
N ILE A 58 7.93 -3.93 -13.14
CA ILE A 58 8.06 -4.45 -14.51
C ILE A 58 9.51 -4.35 -15.03
N GLY A 59 10.47 -4.14 -14.12
CA GLY A 59 11.90 -4.09 -14.45
C GLY A 59 12.35 -2.83 -15.20
N CYS A 60 11.65 -1.70 -15.04
CA CYS A 60 11.95 -0.42 -15.68
C CYS A 60 12.37 0.69 -14.70
#